data_AF-A0A2N3D1R6-F1
#
_entry.id   AF-A0A2N3D1R6-F1
#
_cell.length_a   1.000
_cell.length_b   1.000
_cell.length_c   1.000
_cell.angle_alpha   90.00
_cell.angle_beta   90.00
_cell.angle_gamma   90.00
#
_symmetry.space_group_name_H-M   'P 1'
#
loop_
_entity.id
_entity.type
_entity.pdbx_description
1 polymer ?
#
loop_
_entity_poly.entity_id
_entity_poly.type
_entity_poly.pdbx_seq_one_letter_code
_entity_poly.pdbx_strand_id
1 'polypeptide(L)'
;MSDPLIPAPGAPVRLKPLPLLIFSSRWLQLPLYVGLIVAQCVYVFLFIKELVHLILHAWEFTEQQIMLVVLGLIDVVMISNLLVMVIVGGYETFVSRLGLKGHPDQPEWLSHVNAG
;
A
#
# COMPACT_ATOMS: atom_id res chain seq x y z
N MET A 1 -51.18 -41.34 -9.98
CA MET A 1 -51.01 -40.72 -8.65
C MET A 1 -49.51 -40.74 -8.39
N SER A 2 -48.80 -39.75 -8.92
CA SER A 2 -47.34 -39.66 -8.89
C SER A 2 -46.97 -38.54 -7.94
N ASP A 3 -46.33 -38.91 -6.83
CA ASP A 3 -45.83 -38.03 -5.78
C ASP A 3 -44.98 -36.88 -6.35
N PRO A 4 -45.22 -35.62 -5.92
CA PRO A 4 -44.27 -34.54 -6.13
C PRO A 4 -43.09 -34.73 -5.17
N LEU A 5 -41.91 -35.08 -5.72
CA LEU A 5 -40.66 -35.15 -4.97
C LEU A 5 -40.31 -33.75 -4.43
N ILE A 6 -40.55 -33.53 -3.13
CA ILE A 6 -40.12 -32.34 -2.41
C ILE A 6 -38.59 -32.37 -2.30
N PRO A 7 -37.84 -31.39 -2.83
CA PRO A 7 -36.39 -31.32 -2.63
C PRO A 7 -36.08 -30.97 -1.17
N ALA A 8 -35.16 -31.71 -0.55
CA ALA A 8 -34.78 -31.55 0.86
C ALA A 8 -34.02 -30.22 1.11
N PRO A 9 -34.21 -29.56 2.26
CA PRO A 9 -33.61 -28.26 2.52
C PRO A 9 -32.17 -28.35 3.07
N GLY A 10 -31.33 -27.41 2.60
CA GLY A 10 -30.25 -26.84 3.41
C GLY A 10 -28.85 -27.41 3.20
N ALA A 11 -28.21 -27.07 2.07
CA ALA A 11 -26.75 -27.16 1.97
C ALA A 11 -26.11 -26.05 2.85
N PRO A 12 -25.12 -26.35 3.71
CA PRO A 12 -24.46 -25.32 4.52
C PRO A 12 -23.58 -24.43 3.62
N VAL A 13 -23.95 -23.16 3.49
CA VAL A 13 -23.16 -22.15 2.79
C VAL A 13 -21.86 -21.92 3.56
N ARG A 14 -20.77 -22.49 3.06
CA ARG A 14 -19.42 -22.34 3.62
C ARG A 14 -18.99 -20.88 3.47
N LEU A 15 -19.02 -20.13 4.58
CA LEU A 15 -18.54 -18.75 4.66
C LEU A 15 -17.10 -18.68 4.15
N LYS A 16 -16.90 -17.98 3.04
CA LYS A 16 -15.60 -17.80 2.41
C LYS A 16 -14.73 -16.95 3.35
N PRO A 17 -13.56 -17.40 3.83
CA PRO A 17 -12.69 -16.64 4.74
C PRO A 17 -11.95 -15.47 4.07
N LEU A 18 -12.09 -15.32 2.75
CA LEU A 18 -11.43 -14.29 1.93
C LEU A 18 -11.78 -12.83 2.31
N PRO A 19 -13.03 -12.45 2.63
CA PRO A 19 -13.38 -11.07 2.98
C PRO A 19 -12.72 -10.61 4.29
N LEU A 20 -12.51 -11.52 5.25
CA LEU A 20 -11.95 -11.20 6.56
C LEU A 20 -10.43 -10.94 6.47
N LEU A 21 -9.73 -11.65 5.57
CA LEU A 21 -8.33 -11.40 5.21
C LEU A 21 -8.15 -10.09 4.42
N ILE A 22 -9.10 -9.74 3.54
CA ILE A 22 -9.07 -8.47 2.81
C ILE A 22 -9.35 -7.28 3.76
N PHE A 23 -10.21 -7.45 4.76
CA PHE A 23 -10.46 -6.44 5.80
C PHE A 23 -9.25 -6.24 6.74
N SER A 24 -8.57 -7.31 7.14
CA SER A 24 -7.39 -7.21 8.02
C SER A 24 -6.17 -6.61 7.32
N SER A 25 -5.96 -6.92 6.03
CA SER A 25 -4.87 -6.34 5.21
C SER A 25 -4.93 -4.81 5.17
N ARG A 26 -6.12 -4.21 5.20
CA ARG A 26 -6.30 -2.74 5.17
C ARG A 26 -5.83 -2.03 6.44
N TRP A 27 -6.06 -2.63 7.60
CA TRP A 27 -5.64 -2.06 8.88
C TRP A 27 -4.11 -2.10 9.05
N LEU A 28 -3.44 -3.08 8.42
CA LEU A 28 -1.99 -3.20 8.41
C LEU A 28 -1.34 -2.22 7.41
N GLN A 29 -2.02 -1.90 6.31
CA GLN A 29 -1.53 -0.98 5.28
C GLN A 29 -1.44 0.47 5.74
N LEU A 30 -2.41 0.92 6.54
CA LEU A 30 -2.48 2.29 7.03
C LEU A 30 -1.25 2.70 7.87
N PRO A 31 -0.82 1.96 8.92
CA PRO A 31 0.40 2.28 9.67
C PRO A 31 1.67 2.14 8.82
N LEU A 32 1.68 1.24 7.84
CA LEU A 32 2.79 1.10 6.89
C LEU A 32 2.97 2.37 6.04
N TYR A 33 1.90 2.92 5.47
CA TYR A 33 1.97 4.18 4.72
C TYR A 33 2.42 5.35 5.58
N VAL A 34 1.92 5.46 6.81
CA VAL A 34 2.37 6.49 7.75
C VAL A 34 3.87 6.35 8.02
N GLY A 35 4.35 5.12 8.25
CA GLY A 35 5.77 4.83 8.41
C GLY A 35 6.61 5.24 7.19
N LEU A 36 6.13 4.94 5.98
CA LEU A 36 6.79 5.33 4.73
C LEU A 36 6.86 6.85 4.55
N ILE A 37 5.80 7.59 4.90
CA ILE A 37 5.80 9.06 4.85
C ILE A 37 6.82 9.63 5.84
N VAL A 38 6.85 9.12 7.07
CA VAL A 38 7.83 9.57 8.08
C VAL A 38 9.26 9.26 7.63
N ALA A 39 9.51 8.06 7.08
CA ALA A 39 10.81 7.71 6.52
C ALA A 39 11.21 8.66 5.39
N GLN A 40 10.28 8.99 4.48
CA GLN A 40 10.51 9.95 3.41
C GLN A 40 10.91 11.32 3.96
N CYS A 41 10.23 11.83 4.98
CA CYS A 41 10.60 13.10 5.62
C CYS A 41 12.04 13.04 6.16
N VAL A 42 12.42 11.98 6.87
CA VAL A 42 13.78 11.81 7.41
C VAL A 42 14.83 11.78 6.29
N TYR A 43 14.58 11.06 5.20
CA TYR A 43 15.49 11.01 4.06
C TYR A 43 15.68 12.38 3.39
N VAL A 44 14.61 13.17 3.26
CA VAL A 44 14.70 14.53 2.73
C VAL A 44 15.56 15.41 3.64
N PHE A 45 15.40 15.31 4.97
CA PHE A 45 16.25 16.04 5.91
C PHE A 45 17.72 15.59 5.82
N LEU A 46 17.99 14.29 5.70
CA LEU A 46 19.34 13.77 5.52
C LEU A 46 19.98 14.30 4.23
N PHE A 47 19.23 14.30 3.13
CA PHE A 47 19.68 14.85 1.85
C PHE A 47 20.07 16.32 1.97
N ILE A 48 19.23 17.16 2.59
CA ILE A 48 19.53 18.58 2.80
C ILE A 48 20.81 18.73 3.64
N LYS A 49 20.93 17.97 4.73
CA LYS A 49 22.11 18.01 5.62
C LYS A 49 23.39 17.63 4.85
N GLU A 50 23.38 16.54 4.10
CA GLU A 50 24.55 16.10 3.33
C GLU A 50 24.89 17.06 2.19
N LEU A 51 23.88 17.61 1.51
CA LEU A 51 24.06 18.63 0.49
C LEU A 51 24.71 19.89 1.05
N VAL A 52 24.22 20.39 2.18
CA VAL A 52 24.81 21.56 2.87
C VAL A 52 26.23 21.25 3.33
N HIS A 53 26.47 20.06 3.89
CA HIS A 53 27.80 19.63 4.31
C HIS A 53 28.79 19.60 3.15
N LEU A 54 28.37 19.07 2.00
CA LEU A 54 29.14 19.02 0.76
C LEU A 54 29.45 20.43 0.26
N ILE A 55 28.46 21.32 0.17
CA ILE A 55 28.65 22.68 -0.35
C ILE A 55 29.61 23.48 0.55
N LEU A 56 29.44 23.40 1.87
CA LEU A 56 30.24 24.17 2.82
C LEU A 56 31.71 23.69 2.88
N HIS A 57 31.96 22.39 2.74
CA HIS A 57 33.30 21.80 2.85
C HIS A 57 33.89 21.39 1.50
N ALA A 58 33.27 21.78 0.38
CA ALA A 58 33.72 21.42 -0.98
C ALA A 58 35.18 21.84 -1.25
N TRP A 59 35.66 22.89 -0.57
CA TRP A 59 37.02 23.40 -0.70
C TRP A 59 38.03 22.76 0.26
N GLU A 60 37.54 22.07 1.29
CA GLU A 60 38.37 21.41 2.30
C GLU A 60 38.49 19.90 2.04
N PHE A 61 37.53 19.31 1.32
CA PHE A 61 37.52 17.89 1.00
C PHE A 61 38.46 17.50 -0.13
N THR A 62 39.05 16.31 0.02
CA THR A 62 39.79 15.63 -1.04
C THR A 62 38.85 15.06 -2.10
N GLU A 63 39.34 14.86 -3.33
CA GLU A 63 38.55 14.32 -4.45
C GLU A 63 37.84 13.00 -4.10
N GLN A 64 38.51 12.10 -3.36
CA GLN A 64 37.93 10.83 -2.95
C GLN A 64 36.75 11.02 -1.97
N GLN A 65 36.83 11.97 -1.04
CA GLN A 65 35.76 12.25 -0.09
C GLN A 65 34.55 12.86 -0.81
N ILE A 66 34.78 13.80 -1.73
CA ILE A 66 33.72 14.38 -2.54
C ILE A 66 32.99 13.28 -3.33
N MET A 67 33.73 12.37 -3.97
CA MET A 67 33.14 11.25 -4.69
C MET A 67 32.25 10.38 -3.79
N LEU A 68 32.72 10.02 -2.58
CA LEU A 68 31.95 9.19 -1.64
C LEU A 68 30.66 9.89 -1.19
N VAL A 69 30.73 11.19 -0.87
CA VAL A 69 29.54 11.97 -0.47
C VAL A 69 28.56 12.11 -1.65
N VAL A 70 29.05 12.35 -2.86
CA VAL A 70 28.21 12.42 -4.07
C VAL A 70 27.54 11.06 -4.36
N LEU A 71 28.26 9.95 -4.24
CA LEU A 71 27.67 8.61 -4.41
C LEU A 71 26.56 8.35 -3.39
N GLY A 72 26.78 8.75 -2.13
CA GLY A 72 25.77 8.65 -1.07
C GLY A 72 24.54 9.52 -1.34
N LEU A 73 24.74 10.77 -1.77
CA LEU A 73 23.66 11.67 -2.17
C LEU A 73 22.83 11.10 -3.33
N ILE A 74 23.48 10.49 -4.33
CA ILE A 74 22.78 9.83 -5.45
C ILE A 74 21.94 8.65 -4.96
N ASP A 75 22.49 7.81 -4.09
CA ASP A 75 21.78 6.64 -3.54
C ASP A 75 20.51 7.07 -2.77
N VAL A 76 20.64 8.09 -1.91
CA VAL A 76 19.50 8.65 -1.14
C VAL A 76 18.41 9.20 -2.07
N VAL A 77 18.77 9.82 -3.19
CA VAL A 77 17.79 10.30 -4.17
C VAL A 77 17.11 9.15 -4.90
N MET A 78 17.86 8.11 -5.27
CA MET A 78 17.33 6.93 -5.97
C MET A 78 16.30 6.20 -5.11
N ILE A 79 16.61 5.93 -3.83
CA ILE A 79 15.66 5.27 -2.90
C ILE A 79 14.44 6.15 -2.65
N SER A 80 14.61 7.47 -2.52
CA SER A 80 13.51 8.41 -2.27
C SER A 80 12.50 8.44 -3.42
N ASN A 81 12.98 8.39 -4.68
CA ASN A 81 12.08 8.34 -5.83
C ASN A 81 11.35 6.99 -5.95
N LEU A 82 12.02 5.89 -5.63
CA LEU A 82 11.37 4.58 -5.52
C LEU A 82 10.29 4.57 -4.43
N LEU A 83 10.58 5.15 -3.26
CA LEU A 83 9.62 5.23 -2.16
C LEU A 83 8.38 6.05 -2.52
N VAL A 84 8.54 7.20 -3.19
CA VAL A 84 7.39 7.99 -3.67
C VAL A 84 6.52 7.16 -4.62
N MET A 85 7.13 6.40 -5.54
CA MET A 85 6.40 5.50 -6.43
C MET A 85 5.63 4.42 -5.65
N VAL A 86 6.23 3.82 -4.62
CA VAL A 86 5.58 2.81 -3.77
C VAL A 86 4.43 3.40 -2.96
N ILE A 87 4.60 4.63 -2.46
CA ILE A 87 3.56 5.35 -1.72
C ILE A 87 2.37 5.67 -2.65
N VAL A 88 2.62 6.27 -3.82
CA VAL A 88 1.57 6.67 -4.77
C VAL A 88 0.90 5.47 -5.42
N GLY A 89 1.67 4.50 -5.94
CA GLY A 89 1.13 3.29 -6.53
C GLY A 89 0.38 2.42 -5.51
N GLY A 90 0.87 2.41 -4.28
CA GLY A 90 0.19 1.77 -3.15
C GLY A 90 -1.10 2.47 -2.75
N TYR A 91 -1.09 3.80 -2.64
CA TYR A 91 -2.27 4.61 -2.37
C TYR A 91 -3.34 4.41 -3.46
N GLU A 92 -2.98 4.47 -4.74
CA GLU A 92 -3.94 4.18 -5.82
C GLU A 92 -4.49 2.76 -5.76
N THR A 93 -3.64 1.76 -5.51
CA THR A 93 -4.07 0.35 -5.52
C THR A 93 -5.00 0.01 -4.35
N PHE A 94 -4.75 0.58 -3.16
CA PHE A 94 -5.45 0.21 -1.93
C PHE A 94 -6.49 1.25 -1.48
N VAL A 95 -6.25 2.56 -1.66
CA VAL A 95 -7.17 3.65 -1.31
C VAL A 95 -8.16 3.98 -2.43
N SER A 96 -7.82 3.89 -3.72
CA SER A 96 -8.84 4.10 -4.76
C SER A 96 -9.91 2.99 -4.73
N ARG A 97 -9.51 1.76 -4.36
CA ARG A 97 -10.45 0.66 -4.04
C ARG A 97 -11.17 0.81 -2.70
N LEU A 98 -10.75 1.74 -1.83
CA LEU A 98 -11.48 2.18 -0.62
C LEU A 98 -12.61 3.16 -0.94
N GLY A 99 -12.43 4.04 -1.92
CA GLY A 99 -13.38 5.12 -2.28
C GLY A 99 -14.60 4.71 -3.11
N LEU A 100 -14.59 3.51 -3.72
CA LEU A 100 -15.70 2.99 -4.54
C LEU A 100 -16.39 1.77 -3.91
N LYS A 101 -16.72 1.88 -2.63
CA LYS A 101 -17.83 1.14 -2.01
C LYS A 101 -18.81 2.09 -1.33
N GLY A 102 -18.97 3.27 -1.93
CA GLY A 102 -20.02 4.24 -1.62
C GLY A 102 -21.39 3.89 -2.22
N HIS A 103 -21.57 2.67 -2.74
CA HIS A 103 -22.90 2.11 -2.85
C HIS A 103 -23.03 0.94 -1.86
N PRO A 104 -23.93 1.03 -0.87
CA PRO A 104 -24.41 -0.09 -0.08
C PRO A 104 -25.25 -1.05 -0.93
N ASP A 105 -24.82 -1.32 -2.16
CA ASP A 105 -25.34 -2.44 -2.91
C ASP A 105 -24.58 -3.65 -2.40
N GLN A 106 -25.12 -4.18 -1.31
CA GLN A 106 -25.17 -5.62 -1.11
C GLN A 106 -25.20 -6.27 -2.49
N PRO A 107 -24.20 -7.08 -2.85
CA PRO A 107 -24.13 -7.58 -4.21
C PRO A 107 -25.46 -8.25 -4.55
N GLU A 108 -26.11 -7.86 -5.64
CA GLU A 108 -27.41 -8.40 -6.07
C GLU A 108 -27.36 -9.92 -6.33
N TRP A 109 -26.15 -10.52 -6.37
CA TRP A 109 -25.98 -11.96 -6.36
C TRP A 109 -26.20 -12.61 -4.99
N LEU A 110 -26.13 -11.92 -3.85
CA LEU A 110 -26.42 -12.50 -2.52
C LEU A 110 -27.93 -12.71 -2.25
N SER A 111 -28.81 -12.15 -3.08
CA SER A 111 -30.24 -12.47 -3.13
C SER A 111 -30.61 -13.41 -4.29
N HIS A 112 -29.77 -13.50 -5.34
CA HIS A 112 -30.02 -14.33 -6.53
C HIS A 112 -29.25 -15.67 -6.62
N VAL A 113 -28.49 -16.07 -5.59
CA VAL A 113 -28.00 -17.48 -5.45
C VAL A 113 -28.67 -18.26 -4.32
N ASN A 114 -29.83 -17.80 -3.83
CA ASN A 114 -30.70 -18.56 -2.92
C ASN A 114 -32.19 -18.47 -3.31
N ALA A 115 -32.47 -18.43 -4.61
CA ALA A 115 -33.82 -18.65 -5.14
C ALA A 115 -33.77 -19.92 -6.00
N GLY A 116 -33.86 -21.07 -5.34
CA GLY A 116 -33.86 -22.40 -5.94
C GLY A 116 -33.15 -23.42 -5.08
#